data_AF-A0A2V8S8Q8-F1
#
_entry.id   AF-A0A2V8S8Q8-F1
#
_cell.length_a   1.000
_cell.length_b   1.000
_cell.length_c   1.000
_cell.angle_alpha   90.00
_cell.angle_beta   90.00
_cell.angle_gamma   90.00
#
_symmetry.space_group_name_H-M   'P 1'
#
loop_
_entity.id
_entity.type
_entity.pdbx_description
1 polymer ?
#
loop_
_entity_poly.entity_id
_entity_poly.type
_entity_poly.pdbx_seq_one_letter_code
_entity_poly.pdbx_strand_id
1 'polypeptide(L)' 'MADIKLTLAVLPERFAVCRLGPSEDLPAWATRAPVFSITRTRDELSIVCPEENIPADTRSAKGWRALRLVGTFDFA' A
#
# COMPACT_ATOMS: atom_id res chain seq x y z
N MET A 1 7.24 -26.34 17.33
CA MET A 1 6.91 -24.89 17.19
C MET A 1 5.51 -24.72 17.71
N ALA A 2 5.27 -23.76 18.61
CA ALA A 2 3.92 -23.50 19.12
C ALA A 2 3.02 -22.98 17.99
N ASP A 3 1.74 -23.34 18.01
CA ASP A 3 0.74 -22.80 17.10
C ASP A 3 0.49 -21.33 17.43
N ILE A 4 0.96 -20.41 16.58
CA ILE A 4 0.78 -18.97 16.76
C ILE A 4 -0.49 -18.55 16.04
N LYS A 5 -1.53 -18.20 16.80
CA LYS A 5 -2.76 -17.61 16.25
C LYS A 5 -2.58 -16.13 16.00
N LEU A 6 -2.66 -15.75 14.73
CA LEU A 6 -2.62 -14.37 14.27
C LEU A 6 -4.03 -13.82 14.04
N THR A 7 -4.28 -12.57 14.43
CA THR A 7 -5.55 -11.88 14.18
C THR A 7 -5.36 -10.84 13.08
N LEU A 8 -6.21 -10.88 12.05
CA LEU A 8 -6.21 -9.92 10.95
C LEU A 8 -7.44 -9.00 11.05
N ALA A 9 -7.22 -7.69 10.94
CA ALA A 9 -8.26 -6.69 10.84
C ALA A 9 -8.27 -6.09 9.43
N VAL A 10 -9.45 -5.95 8.82
CA VAL A 10 -9.58 -5.29 7.52
C VAL A 10 -9.60 -3.78 7.74
N LEU A 11 -8.76 -3.03 7.01
CA LEU A 11 -8.77 -1.57 7.04
C LEU A 11 -10.03 -1.02 6.34
N PRO A 12 -10.62 0.09 6.84
CA PRO A 12 -11.88 0.61 6.31
C PRO A 12 -11.77 1.12 4.87
N GLU A 13 -10.61 1.66 4.50
CA GLU A 13 -10.36 2.20 3.17
C GLU A 13 -10.28 1.10 2.11
N ARG A 14 -10.56 1.49 0.87
CA ARG A 14 -10.23 0.69 -0.31
C ARG A 14 -8.92 1.17 -0.89
N PHE A 15 -8.11 0.23 -1.39
CA PHE A 15 -6.75 0.48 -1.83
C PHE A 15 -6.59 0.19 -3.32
N ALA A 16 -5.63 0.86 -3.93
CA ALA A 16 -5.16 0.54 -5.26
C ALA A 16 -3.66 0.30 -5.28
N VAL A 17 -3.23 -0.46 -6.28
CA VAL A 17 -1.83 -0.60 -6.66
C VAL A 17 -1.60 0.24 -7.91
N CYS A 18 -0.81 1.30 -7.80
CA CYS A 18 -0.43 2.18 -8.89
C CYS A 18 0.92 1.77 -9.45
N ARG A 19 1.09 1.90 -10.77
CA ARG A 19 2.39 1.73 -11.44
C ARG A 19 2.80 3.05 -12.10
N LEU A 20 3.96 3.54 -11.70
CA LEU A 20 4.66 4.67 -12.31
C LEU A 20 5.99 4.17 -12.90
N GLY A 21 6.62 5.00 -13.72
CA GLY A 21 7.93 4.76 -14.30
C GLY A 21 9.05 4.64 -13.25
N PRO A 22 10.15 3.93 -13.58
CA PRO A 22 11.23 3.63 -12.62
C PRO A 22 11.98 4.86 -12.13
N SER A 23 11.97 5.94 -12.91
CA SER A 23 12.64 7.21 -12.60
C SER A 23 11.67 8.35 -12.30
N GLU A 24 10.36 8.10 -12.24
CA GLU A 24 9.40 9.12 -11.85
C GLU A 24 9.61 9.51 -10.38
N ASP A 25 9.46 10.80 -10.10
CA ASP A 25 9.50 11.33 -8.73
C ASP A 25 8.40 10.72 -7.88
N LEU A 26 8.61 10.71 -6.56
CA LEU A 26 7.57 10.26 -5.65
C LEU A 26 6.45 11.31 -5.63
N PRO A 27 5.22 10.97 -6.06
CA PRO A 27 4.17 11.98 -6.12
C PRO A 27 3.67 12.31 -4.72
N ALA A 28 3.38 13.60 -4.50
CA ALA A 28 2.95 14.10 -3.19
C ALA A 28 1.67 13.44 -2.67
N TRP A 29 0.80 12.89 -3.54
CA TRP A 29 -0.41 12.19 -3.14
C TRP A 29 -0.15 10.82 -2.51
N ALA A 30 0.98 10.18 -2.82
CA ALA A 30 1.29 8.81 -2.38
C ALA A 30 1.44 8.67 -0.87
N THR A 31 1.79 9.75 -0.17
CA THR A 31 2.09 9.76 1.26
C THR A 31 1.03 10.48 2.11
N ARG A 32 -0.09 10.89 1.51
CA ARG A 32 -1.15 11.64 2.22
C ARG A 32 -2.02 10.74 3.11
N ALA A 33 -1.95 9.43 2.93
CA ALA A 33 -2.74 8.47 3.69
C ALA A 33 -2.02 7.99 4.96
N PRO A 34 -2.77 7.55 5.99
CA PRO A 34 -2.19 6.89 7.17
C PRO A 34 -1.47 5.58 6.85
N VAL A 35 -1.86 4.89 5.78
CA VAL A 35 -1.26 3.64 5.31
C VAL A 35 -0.93 3.74 3.83
N PHE A 36 0.34 3.56 3.50
CA PHE A 36 0.82 3.45 2.14
C PHE A 36 2.04 2.53 2.08
N SER A 37 2.32 2.01 0.88
CA SER A 37 3.56 1.31 0.57
C SER A 37 4.13 1.89 -0.71
N ILE A 38 5.44 2.12 -0.74
CA ILE A 38 6.16 2.61 -1.91
C ILE A 38 7.32 1.66 -2.12
N THR A 39 7.40 1.08 -3.32
CA THR A 39 8.50 0.19 -3.70
C THR A 39 9.03 0.65 -5.05
N ARG A 40 10.30 1.04 -5.07
CA ARG A 40 11.02 1.35 -6.31
C ARG A 40 11.90 0.17 -6.70
N THR A 41 11.80 -0.24 -7.94
CA THR A 41 12.69 -1.22 -8.57
C THR A 41 13.42 -0.57 -9.74
N ARG A 42 14.22 -1.35 -10.48
CA ARG A 42 14.84 -0.86 -11.72
C ARG A 42 13.81 -0.64 -12.83
N ASP A 43 12.66 -1.30 -12.73
CA ASP A 43 11.68 -1.38 -13.81
C ASP A 43 10.45 -0.49 -13.55
N GLU A 44 10.13 -0.19 -12.28
CA GLU A 44 8.95 0.60 -11.92
C GLU A 44 9.04 1.26 -10.55
N LEU A 45 8.11 2.19 -10.33
CA LEU A 45 7.71 2.67 -9.02
C LEU A 45 6.29 2.17 -8.73
N SER A 46 6.16 1.27 -7.76
CA SER A 46 4.88 0.72 -7.31
C SER A 46 4.41 1.42 -6.03
N ILE A 47 3.16 1.87 -6.02
CA ILE A 47 2.57 2.60 -4.90
C ILE A 47 1.25 1.95 -4.52
N VAL A 48 1.14 1.52 -3.26
CA VAL A 48 -0.11 1.05 -2.65
C VAL A 48 -0.62 2.15 -1.73
N CYS A 49 -1.81 2.68 -2.00
CA CYS A 49 -2.45 3.70 -1.15
C CYS A 49 -3.98 3.67 -1.31
N PRO A 50 -4.75 4.40 -0.47
CA PRO A 50 -6.19 4.51 -0.62
C PRO A 50 -6.60 5.03 -2.01
N GLU A 51 -7.62 4.41 -2.59
CA GLU A 51 -8.08 4.70 -3.96
C GLU A 51 -8.49 6.16 -4.17
N GLU A 52 -9.01 6.79 -3.11
CA GLU A 52 -9.48 8.17 -3.11
C GLU A 52 -8.37 9.21 -3.30
N ASN A 53 -7.11 8.84 -3.00
CA ASN A 53 -5.96 9.73 -3.12
C ASN A 53 -5.34 9.73 -4.51
N ILE A 54 -5.77 8.83 -5.39
CA ILE A 54 -5.14 8.59 -6.68
C ILE A 54 -5.76 9.50 -7.75
N PRO A 55 -4.95 10.31 -8.46
CA PRO A 55 -5.43 11.08 -9.61
C PRO A 55 -6.09 10.20 -10.67
N ALA A 56 -7.14 10.70 -11.34
CA ALA A 56 -7.98 9.92 -12.25
C ALA A 56 -7.22 9.26 -13.40
N ASP A 57 -6.14 9.91 -13.83
CA ASP A 57 -5.23 9.58 -14.92
C ASP A 57 -4.07 8.64 -14.50
N THR A 58 -3.96 8.30 -13.22
CA THR A 58 -2.93 7.37 -12.74
C THR A 58 -3.30 5.92 -13.04
N ARG A 59 -2.41 5.23 -13.77
CA ARG A 59 -2.54 3.80 -14.06
C ARG A 59 -2.53 2.98 -12.77
N SER A 60 -3.68 2.39 -12.43
CA SER A 60 -3.87 1.68 -11.16
C SER A 60 -4.84 0.51 -11.25
N ALA A 61 -4.60 -0.52 -10.45
CA ALA A 61 -5.54 -1.60 -10.18
C ALA A 61 -6.28 -1.29 -8.86
N LYS A 62 -7.57 -0.98 -8.95
CA LYS A 62 -8.45 -0.58 -7.84
C LYS A 62 -9.27 -1.77 -7.30
N GLY A 63 -9.93 -1.57 -6.16
CA GLY A 63 -10.86 -2.49 -5.53
C GLY A 63 -10.28 -3.31 -4.38
N TRP A 64 -9.06 -3.01 -3.92
CA TRP A 64 -8.38 -3.84 -2.92
C TRP A 64 -8.80 -3.53 -1.49
N ARG A 65 -8.62 -4.50 -0.60
CA ARG A 65 -8.73 -4.34 0.85
C ARG A 65 -7.40 -4.69 1.51
N ALA A 66 -6.94 -3.82 2.40
CA ALA A 66 -5.75 -4.07 3.20
C ALA A 66 -6.12 -4.82 4.49
N LEU A 67 -5.27 -5.78 4.86
CA LEU A 67 -5.37 -6.52 6.12
C LEU A 67 -4.21 -6.09 7.01
N ARG A 68 -4.54 -5.59 8.20
CA ARG A 68 -3.57 -5.26 9.25
C ARG A 68 -3.48 -6.42 10.21
N LEU A 69 -2.26 -6.83 10.51
CA LEU A 69 -2.00 -7.76 11.60
C LEU A 69 -2.20 -7.05 12.95
N VAL A 70 -3.01 -7.63 13.83
CA VAL A 70 -3.33 -7.05 15.14
C VAL A 70 -2.30 -7.51 16.16
N GLY A 71 -1.59 -6.56 16.75
CA GLY A 71 -0.59 -6.79 17.79
C GLY A 71 0.62 -5.86 17.63
N THR A 72 1.59 -6.03 18.53
CA THR A 72 2.91 -5.42 18.44
C THR A 72 3.90 -6.51 18.05
N PHE A 73 4.69 -6.27 17.01
CA PHE A 73 5.69 -7.20 16.49
C PHE A 73 7.07 -6.56 16.60
N ASP A 74 8.06 -7.36 16.99
CA ASP A 74 9.45 -6.91 17.04
C ASP A 74 10.09 -6.94 15.64
N PHE A 75 11.20 -6.21 15.51
CA PHE A 75 12.00 -6.13 14.28
C PHE A 75 13.32 -6.93 14.43
N ALA A 76 13.29 -7.99 15.24
CA ALA A 76 14.47 -8.75 15.66
C ALA A 76 15.03 -9.68 14.57
#